data_AF-A0A9W6TEZ0-F1
#
_entry.id   AF-A0A9W6TEZ0-F1
#
_cell.length_a   1.000
_cell.length_b   1.000
_cell.length_c   1.000
_cell.angle_alpha   90.00
_cell.angle_beta   90.00
_cell.angle_gamma   90.00
#
_symmetry.space_group_name_H-M   'P 1'
#
loop_
_entity.id
_entity.type
_entity.pdbx_description
1 polymer ?
#
loop_
_entity_poly.entity_id
_entity_poly.type
_entity_poly.pdbx_seq_one_letter_code
_entity_poly.pdbx_strand_id
1 'polypeptide(L)'
;MGVSLIRELRCLGNTEIVQVYHCFPEEMSDENRALLTRNDLRVEIVDVCTEVLAKRGPENLFLGNVKIAKAFQNYWIKSLALYQTKLKEVILVDGDAVMLRDPAVLRTLSGYRRTGTTFFRDRIAKMNRFLNKKTDDGKPYIKYLIDSFPYKKLGLSGPAPSEALKKTFSWRGETGHEMDSSMVLVDKTRAGKAMAVLKELIFNTRFHLQFSWGDKEAYWLAYELAHQDYFFSPWGLSLLESVPNNDLAHPNTMCGSMAHFLPTENETDTSELLYVNGKALLEPFPSGVEKTVKGKRSRMFNLNPTHLTPRYRHDDFDLATSKSFECMDNLGSVPLPRYFFNRLLRRRFHYFAAETNAYEALDDCPERID
;
A
#
# COMPACT_ATOMS: atom_id res chain seq x y z
N MET A 1 14.78 -1.84 7.20
CA MET A 1 13.29 -1.79 7.25
C MET A 1 12.62 -3.12 6.88
N GLY A 2 12.90 -3.73 5.72
CA GLY A 2 12.27 -5.01 5.32
C GLY A 2 12.53 -6.15 6.30
N VAL A 3 13.79 -6.35 6.70
CA VAL A 3 14.21 -7.32 7.73
C VAL A 3 13.35 -7.22 8.98
N SER A 4 13.23 -6.00 9.51
CA SER A 4 12.50 -5.76 10.74
C SER A 4 10.98 -5.91 10.54
N LEU A 5 10.43 -5.78 9.33
CA LEU A 5 9.01 -6.05 9.06
C LEU A 5 8.75 -7.56 9.11
N ILE A 6 9.62 -8.35 8.47
CA ILE A 6 9.55 -9.80 8.50
C ILE A 6 9.55 -10.30 9.94
N ARG A 7 10.45 -9.77 10.79
CA ARG A 7 10.47 -10.10 12.21
C ARG A 7 9.19 -9.73 12.93
N GLU A 8 8.66 -8.53 12.71
CA GLU A 8 7.39 -8.13 13.32
C GLU A 8 6.24 -9.07 12.91
N LEU A 9 6.18 -9.49 11.65
CA LEU A 9 5.18 -10.46 11.17
C LEU A 9 5.32 -11.81 11.91
N ARG A 10 6.54 -12.31 12.09
CA ARG A 10 6.78 -13.55 12.87
C ARG A 10 6.37 -13.40 14.33
N CYS A 11 6.68 -12.27 14.96
CA CYS A 11 6.27 -11.97 16.32
C CYS A 11 4.76 -11.69 16.47
N LEU A 12 4.02 -11.58 15.37
CA LEU A 12 2.55 -11.56 15.34
C LEU A 12 1.95 -12.95 15.07
N GLY A 13 2.79 -13.98 14.94
CA GLY A 13 2.37 -15.37 14.68
C GLY A 13 2.27 -15.74 13.21
N ASN A 14 2.60 -14.84 12.28
CA ASN A 14 2.53 -15.14 10.86
C ASN A 14 3.62 -16.15 10.48
N THR A 15 3.22 -17.29 9.91
CA THR A 15 4.15 -18.34 9.46
C THR A 15 4.20 -18.48 7.94
N GLU A 16 3.60 -17.56 7.18
CA GLU A 16 3.50 -17.67 5.73
C GLU A 16 4.85 -17.43 5.03
N ILE A 17 4.95 -17.89 3.79
CA ILE A 17 6.09 -17.58 2.91
C ILE A 17 6.11 -16.07 2.67
N VAL A 18 7.29 -15.46 2.80
CA VAL A 18 7.51 -14.05 2.45
C VAL A 18 8.46 -13.99 1.27
N GLN A 19 8.01 -13.35 0.19
CA GLN A 19 8.85 -13.11 -0.98
C GLN A 19 9.29 -11.64 -1.02
N VAL A 20 10.60 -11.41 -1.02
CA VAL A 20 11.21 -10.09 -1.15
C VAL A 20 11.64 -9.89 -2.60
N TYR A 21 10.87 -9.08 -3.32
CA TYR A 21 11.13 -8.78 -4.72
C TYR A 21 12.10 -7.60 -4.87
N HIS A 22 13.09 -7.76 -5.74
CA HIS A 22 14.01 -6.69 -6.17
C HIS A 22 14.33 -6.84 -7.67
N CYS A 23 15.03 -5.87 -8.24
CA CYS A 23 15.43 -5.87 -9.64
C CYS A 23 16.94 -5.73 -9.81
N PHE A 24 17.56 -6.74 -10.41
CA PHE A 24 18.99 -6.87 -10.64
C PHE A 24 19.82 -7.09 -9.36
N PRO A 25 20.98 -7.76 -9.46
CA PRO A 25 21.81 -8.06 -8.29
C PRO A 25 22.31 -6.81 -7.56
N GLU A 26 22.57 -5.72 -8.27
CA GLU A 26 23.19 -4.51 -7.73
C GLU A 26 22.28 -3.74 -6.75
N GLU A 27 20.98 -4.01 -6.74
CA GLU A 27 20.04 -3.38 -5.78
C GLU A 27 20.18 -3.90 -4.35
N MET A 28 20.77 -5.08 -4.16
CA MET A 28 20.81 -5.74 -2.85
C MET A 28 22.11 -6.51 -2.65
N SER A 29 22.93 -6.02 -1.71
CA SER A 29 24.20 -6.65 -1.32
C SER A 29 24.00 -8.02 -0.66
N ASP A 30 25.05 -8.83 -0.64
CA ASP A 30 25.03 -10.16 -0.03
C ASP A 30 24.76 -10.11 1.47
N GLU A 31 25.23 -9.07 2.16
CA GLU A 31 24.94 -8.86 3.59
C GLU A 31 23.45 -8.62 3.84
N ASN A 32 22.81 -7.79 3.01
CA ASN A 32 21.37 -7.54 3.10
C ASN A 32 20.56 -8.81 2.77
N ARG A 33 21.00 -9.61 1.80
CA ARG A 33 20.38 -10.91 1.48
C ARG A 33 20.47 -11.89 2.66
N ALA A 34 21.64 -12.01 3.26
CA ALA A 34 21.87 -12.84 4.44
C ALA A 34 21.03 -12.37 5.63
N LEU A 35 20.89 -11.05 5.82
CA LEU A 35 20.10 -10.50 6.90
C LEU A 35 18.59 -10.71 6.72
N LEU A 36 18.06 -10.59 5.50
CA LEU A 36 16.64 -10.83 5.20
C LEU A 36 16.23 -12.29 5.42
N THR A 37 17.12 -13.23 5.12
CA THR A 37 16.88 -14.68 5.22
C THR A 37 17.35 -15.28 6.54
N ARG A 38 17.99 -14.48 7.40
CA ARG A 38 18.51 -14.91 8.69
C ARG A 38 17.43 -15.65 9.46
N ASN A 39 17.73 -16.85 9.96
CA ASN A 39 16.86 -17.65 10.83
C ASN A 39 15.40 -17.80 10.34
N ASP A 40 15.14 -17.64 9.04
CA ASP A 40 13.80 -17.77 8.48
C ASP A 40 13.87 -18.42 7.09
N LEU A 41 13.71 -19.74 7.09
CA LEU A 41 13.71 -20.55 5.87
C LEU A 41 12.49 -20.30 4.97
N ARG A 42 11.52 -19.49 5.41
CA ARG A 42 10.31 -19.14 4.64
C ARG A 42 10.44 -17.77 3.97
N VAL A 43 11.61 -17.15 4.00
CA VAL A 43 11.90 -15.92 3.24
C VAL A 43 12.60 -16.28 1.93
N GLU A 44 12.00 -15.87 0.82
CA GLU A 44 12.56 -16.03 -0.52
C GLU A 44 12.93 -14.65 -1.09
N ILE A 45 14.12 -14.51 -1.66
CA ILE A 45 14.53 -13.29 -2.35
C ILE A 45 14.43 -13.53 -3.85
N VAL A 46 13.68 -12.68 -4.55
CA VAL A 46 13.35 -12.85 -5.97
C VAL A 46 13.90 -11.67 -6.78
N ASP A 47 14.92 -11.93 -7.61
CA ASP A 47 15.37 -11.00 -8.64
C ASP A 47 14.47 -11.12 -9.88
N VAL A 48 13.32 -10.46 -9.81
CA VAL A 48 12.29 -10.60 -10.84
C VAL A 48 12.73 -10.04 -12.18
N CYS A 49 13.59 -9.02 -12.19
CA CYS A 49 14.07 -8.42 -13.42
C CYS A 49 15.00 -9.38 -14.19
N THR A 50 15.98 -9.96 -13.51
CA THR A 50 16.89 -10.94 -14.10
C THR A 50 16.15 -12.21 -14.52
N GLU A 51 15.27 -12.74 -13.67
CA GLU A 51 14.49 -13.94 -13.97
C GLU A 51 13.64 -13.80 -15.24
N VAL A 52 12.92 -12.67 -15.39
CA VAL A 52 12.04 -12.43 -16.53
C VAL A 52 12.85 -12.14 -17.80
N LEU A 53 13.97 -11.40 -17.71
CA LEU A 53 14.86 -11.17 -18.86
C LEU A 53 15.47 -12.46 -19.42
N ALA A 54 15.74 -13.45 -18.55
CA ALA A 54 16.28 -14.74 -18.93
C ALA A 54 15.25 -15.66 -19.62
N LYS A 55 13.94 -15.36 -19.53
CA LYS A 55 12.89 -16.12 -20.22
C LYS A 55 12.95 -15.93 -21.73
N ARG A 56 12.34 -16.87 -22.47
CA ARG A 56 12.18 -16.81 -23.92
C ARG A 56 10.71 -16.68 -24.30
N GLY A 57 10.44 -16.13 -25.49
CA GLY A 57 9.10 -16.02 -26.03
C GLY A 57 8.16 -15.16 -25.15
N PRO A 58 6.87 -15.51 -25.05
CA PRO A 58 5.85 -14.70 -24.35
C PRO A 58 6.09 -14.52 -22.84
N GLU A 59 6.93 -15.36 -22.23
CA GLU A 59 7.30 -15.27 -20.82
C GLU A 59 8.35 -14.18 -20.55
N ASN A 60 9.09 -13.74 -21.58
CA ASN A 60 9.96 -12.57 -21.47
C ASN A 60 9.13 -11.30 -21.56
N LEU A 61 8.58 -10.87 -20.43
CA LEU A 61 7.68 -9.71 -20.36
C LEU A 61 8.36 -8.40 -20.78
N PHE A 62 9.69 -8.33 -20.70
CA PHE A 62 10.48 -7.17 -21.11
C PHE A 62 10.90 -7.20 -22.58
N LEU A 63 10.60 -8.28 -23.31
CA LEU A 63 11.01 -8.49 -24.69
C LEU A 63 12.54 -8.33 -24.87
N GLY A 64 13.33 -8.76 -23.88
CA GLY A 64 14.78 -8.59 -23.85
C GLY A 64 15.26 -7.16 -23.61
N ASN A 65 14.37 -6.20 -23.39
CA ASN A 65 14.73 -4.79 -23.21
C ASN A 65 15.02 -4.47 -21.73
N VAL A 66 16.31 -4.40 -21.40
CA VAL A 66 16.81 -4.05 -20.06
C VAL A 66 16.29 -2.69 -19.58
N LYS A 67 16.04 -1.72 -20.48
CA LYS A 67 15.50 -0.40 -20.07
C LYS A 67 14.08 -0.52 -19.52
N ILE A 68 13.26 -1.41 -20.07
CA ILE A 68 11.90 -1.66 -19.56
C ILE A 68 11.99 -2.33 -18.19
N ALA A 69 12.89 -3.30 -18.02
CA ALA A 69 13.14 -3.93 -16.71
C ALA A 69 13.57 -2.90 -15.66
N LYS A 70 14.53 -2.01 -15.99
CA LYS A 70 14.95 -0.91 -15.10
C LYS A 70 13.82 0.05 -14.73
N ALA A 71 12.79 0.20 -15.56
CA ALA A 71 11.60 1.01 -15.23
C ALA A 71 10.72 0.40 -14.11
N PHE A 72 11.04 -0.81 -13.63
CA PHE A 72 10.44 -1.41 -12.45
C PHE A 72 11.28 -1.24 -11.17
N GLN A 73 12.44 -0.59 -11.21
CA GLN A 73 13.27 -0.26 -10.02
C GLN A 73 12.64 0.91 -9.21
N ASN A 74 11.37 0.75 -8.83
CA ASN A 74 10.55 1.72 -8.09
C ASN A 74 9.25 1.01 -7.63
N TYR A 75 8.25 1.76 -7.17
CA TYR A 75 6.96 1.26 -6.70
C TYR A 75 6.26 0.23 -7.60
N TRP A 76 6.45 0.32 -8.93
CA TRP A 76 5.84 -0.61 -9.88
C TRP A 76 6.34 -2.05 -9.75
N ILE A 77 7.45 -2.29 -9.04
CA ILE A 77 7.90 -3.65 -8.72
C ILE A 77 6.83 -4.44 -7.96
N LYS A 78 5.99 -3.79 -7.15
CA LYS A 78 4.91 -4.44 -6.39
C LYS A 78 3.87 -5.08 -7.31
N SER A 79 3.46 -4.37 -8.37
CA SER A 79 2.53 -4.94 -9.36
C SER A 79 3.17 -6.05 -10.20
N LEU A 80 4.46 -5.90 -10.52
CA LEU A 80 5.21 -6.96 -11.20
C LEU A 80 5.33 -8.21 -10.33
N ALA A 81 5.58 -8.04 -9.03
CA ALA A 81 5.64 -9.12 -8.06
C ALA A 81 4.32 -9.87 -7.97
N LEU A 82 3.19 -9.16 -7.84
CA LEU A 82 1.86 -9.77 -7.85
C LEU A 82 1.58 -10.55 -9.12
N TYR A 83 1.95 -10.00 -10.28
CA TYR A 83 1.77 -10.70 -11.55
C TYR A 83 2.64 -11.96 -11.65
N GLN A 84 3.92 -11.86 -11.28
CA GLN A 84 4.93 -12.91 -11.49
C GLN A 84 4.88 -14.04 -10.47
N THR A 85 4.56 -13.76 -9.20
CA THR A 85 4.56 -14.78 -8.15
C THR A 85 3.61 -15.94 -8.48
N LYS A 86 3.99 -17.16 -8.08
CA LYS A 86 3.15 -18.35 -8.19
C LYS A 86 2.20 -18.52 -7.00
N LEU A 87 2.33 -17.69 -5.97
CA LEU A 87 1.41 -17.69 -4.83
C LEU A 87 -0.01 -17.40 -5.32
N LYS A 88 -0.98 -18.13 -4.77
CA LYS A 88 -2.40 -18.01 -5.13
C LYS A 88 -3.04 -16.81 -4.43
N GLU A 89 -2.84 -16.72 -3.12
CA GLU A 89 -3.37 -15.67 -2.28
C GLU A 89 -2.22 -14.80 -1.76
N VAL A 90 -2.15 -13.57 -2.26
CA VAL A 90 -1.01 -12.67 -2.08
C VAL A 90 -1.42 -11.50 -1.21
N ILE A 91 -0.59 -11.17 -0.22
CA ILE A 91 -0.62 -9.91 0.52
C ILE A 91 0.66 -9.16 0.18
N LEU A 92 0.56 -8.06 -0.57
CA LEU A 92 1.67 -7.11 -0.74
C LEU A 92 1.67 -6.17 0.46
N VAL A 93 2.83 -5.88 1.03
CA VAL A 93 2.98 -4.96 2.17
C VAL A 93 4.22 -4.09 1.95
N ASP A 94 4.10 -2.79 2.18
CA ASP A 94 5.25 -1.88 2.15
C ASP A 94 6.22 -2.14 3.32
N GLY A 95 7.52 -2.03 3.07
CA GLY A 95 8.56 -2.32 4.07
C GLY A 95 8.54 -1.40 5.30
N ASP A 96 7.92 -0.23 5.19
CA ASP A 96 7.75 0.77 6.25
C ASP A 96 6.35 0.73 6.91
N ALA A 97 5.58 -0.33 6.67
CA ALA A 97 4.38 -0.60 7.45
C ALA A 97 4.73 -1.05 8.89
N VAL A 98 3.94 -0.57 9.84
CA VAL A 98 3.89 -1.00 11.24
C VAL A 98 2.61 -1.80 11.41
N MET A 99 2.74 -3.12 11.46
CA MET A 99 1.62 -4.04 11.65
C MET A 99 1.24 -4.13 13.13
N LEU A 100 -0.04 -4.10 13.43
CA LEU A 100 -0.56 -4.27 14.79
C LEU A 100 -1.26 -5.62 15.00
N ARG A 101 -1.60 -6.28 13.89
CA ARG A 101 -2.18 -7.61 13.80
C ARG A 101 -1.61 -8.37 12.61
N ASP A 102 -1.61 -9.70 12.69
CA ASP A 102 -1.27 -10.55 11.56
C ASP A 102 -2.22 -10.26 10.37
N PRO A 103 -1.72 -9.79 9.21
CA PRO A 103 -2.55 -9.46 8.06
C PRO A 103 -3.30 -10.67 7.47
N ALA A 104 -2.90 -11.91 7.79
CA ALA A 104 -3.61 -13.10 7.37
C ALA A 104 -5.09 -13.13 7.81
N VAL A 105 -5.43 -12.43 8.91
CA VAL A 105 -6.82 -12.30 9.39
C VAL A 105 -7.77 -11.76 8.31
N LEU A 106 -7.27 -10.91 7.41
CA LEU A 106 -8.08 -10.28 6.35
C LEU A 106 -8.70 -11.32 5.41
N ARG A 107 -8.06 -12.48 5.22
CA ARG A 107 -8.61 -13.55 4.39
C ARG A 107 -9.88 -14.18 4.98
N THR A 108 -10.12 -13.98 6.27
CA THR A 108 -11.31 -14.49 6.96
C THR A 108 -12.50 -13.52 6.90
N LEU A 109 -12.25 -12.25 6.53
CA LEU A 109 -13.28 -11.21 6.48
C LEU A 109 -14.19 -11.38 5.25
N SER A 110 -15.44 -10.94 5.38
CA SER A 110 -16.50 -11.09 4.38
C SER A 110 -16.14 -10.47 3.02
N GLY A 111 -15.54 -9.29 3.00
CA GLY A 111 -15.13 -8.60 1.77
C GLY A 111 -14.13 -9.42 0.93
N TYR A 112 -13.10 -9.97 1.58
CA TYR A 112 -12.13 -10.84 0.93
C TYR A 112 -12.76 -12.18 0.53
N ARG A 113 -13.52 -12.83 1.42
CA ARG A 113 -14.21 -14.09 1.07
C ARG A 113 -15.13 -13.92 -0.14
N ARG A 114 -15.83 -12.80 -0.26
CA ARG A 114 -16.76 -12.51 -1.35
C ARG A 114 -16.08 -12.19 -2.68
N THR A 115 -14.96 -11.47 -2.69
CA THR A 115 -14.34 -10.96 -3.93
C THR A 115 -12.95 -11.52 -4.24
N GLY A 116 -12.27 -12.11 -3.26
CA GLY A 116 -10.86 -12.46 -3.35
C GLY A 116 -9.93 -11.25 -3.28
N THR A 117 -10.43 -10.08 -2.90
CA THR A 117 -9.62 -8.86 -2.82
C THR A 117 -9.86 -8.09 -1.53
N THR A 118 -8.87 -7.29 -1.11
CA THR A 118 -9.06 -6.25 -0.12
C THR A 118 -8.12 -5.09 -0.42
N PHE A 119 -8.70 -3.94 -0.75
CA PHE A 119 -8.01 -2.70 -1.04
C PHE A 119 -8.34 -1.63 0.00
N PHE A 120 -7.42 -0.71 0.25
CA PHE A 120 -7.58 0.37 1.22
C PHE A 120 -7.70 1.72 0.52
N ARG A 121 -8.41 2.66 1.15
CA ARG A 121 -8.69 3.98 0.56
C ARG A 121 -7.51 4.92 0.77
N ASP A 122 -7.14 5.72 -0.21
CA ASP A 122 -6.16 6.80 -0.01
C ASP A 122 -6.85 8.05 0.57
N ARG A 123 -6.06 9.09 0.83
CA ARG A 123 -6.52 10.42 1.21
C ARG A 123 -7.37 11.01 0.10
N ILE A 124 -8.57 11.45 0.47
CA ILE A 124 -9.43 12.21 -0.43
C ILE A 124 -8.95 13.66 -0.39
N ALA A 125 -8.28 14.09 -1.45
CA ALA A 125 -8.00 15.51 -1.67
C ALA A 125 -8.10 15.90 -3.14
N LYS A 126 -8.61 17.11 -3.38
CA LYS A 126 -8.67 17.71 -4.71
C LYS A 126 -7.27 17.89 -5.28
N MET A 127 -7.02 17.28 -6.43
CA MET A 127 -5.79 17.46 -7.19
C MET A 127 -6.03 17.26 -8.68
N ASN A 128 -5.31 18.05 -9.50
CA ASN A 128 -5.32 17.92 -10.96
C ASN A 128 -4.14 17.05 -11.43
N ARG A 129 -4.03 15.85 -10.86
CA ARG A 129 -2.98 14.87 -11.17
C ARG A 129 -3.59 13.47 -11.25
N PHE A 130 -2.84 12.53 -11.82
CA PHE A 130 -3.20 11.11 -11.85
C PHE A 130 -4.57 10.89 -12.49
N LEU A 131 -5.50 10.21 -11.81
CA LEU A 131 -6.85 9.93 -12.31
C LEU A 131 -7.62 11.19 -12.72
N ASN A 132 -7.35 12.32 -12.06
CA ASN A 132 -7.99 13.61 -12.32
C ASN A 132 -7.23 14.50 -13.30
N LYS A 133 -6.01 14.13 -13.71
CA LYS A 133 -5.32 14.88 -14.76
C LYS A 133 -6.19 14.83 -16.02
N LYS A 134 -6.27 15.95 -16.74
CA LYS A 134 -7.00 16.03 -18.00
C LYS A 134 -6.06 15.76 -19.17
N THR A 135 -6.57 15.09 -20.19
CA THR A 135 -5.98 15.03 -21.53
C THR A 135 -6.05 16.40 -22.19
N ASP A 136 -5.43 16.55 -23.37
CA ASP A 136 -5.39 17.81 -24.10
C ASP A 136 -6.80 18.29 -24.53
N ASP A 137 -7.73 17.35 -24.78
CA ASP A 137 -9.15 17.60 -25.04
C ASP A 137 -9.99 17.81 -23.75
N GLY A 138 -9.35 17.87 -22.58
CA GLY A 138 -10.00 18.20 -21.31
C GLY A 138 -10.65 17.03 -20.57
N LYS A 139 -10.52 15.80 -21.07
CA LYS A 139 -11.12 14.59 -20.48
C LYS A 139 -10.29 14.08 -19.29
N PRO A 140 -10.89 13.84 -18.11
CA PRO A 140 -10.16 13.24 -16.99
C PRO A 140 -9.56 11.87 -17.35
N TYR A 141 -8.34 11.60 -16.89
CA TYR A 141 -7.58 10.38 -17.19
C TYR A 141 -8.33 9.11 -16.82
N ILE A 142 -9.08 9.09 -15.71
CA ILE A 142 -9.91 7.93 -15.35
C ILE A 142 -10.97 7.62 -16.41
N LYS A 143 -11.67 8.64 -16.91
CA LYS A 143 -12.69 8.49 -17.96
C LYS A 143 -12.05 8.13 -19.30
N TYR A 144 -10.93 8.77 -19.62
CA TYR A 144 -10.16 8.44 -20.82
C TYR A 144 -9.68 6.99 -20.78
N LEU A 145 -9.16 6.52 -19.63
CA LEU A 145 -8.68 5.17 -19.45
C LEU A 145 -9.82 4.16 -19.66
N ILE A 146 -10.96 4.33 -18.98
CA ILE A 146 -12.12 3.45 -19.18
C ILE A 146 -12.54 3.43 -20.65
N ASP A 147 -12.66 4.59 -21.31
CA ASP A 147 -13.21 4.64 -22.66
C ASP A 147 -12.25 4.12 -23.74
N SER A 148 -10.93 4.25 -23.54
CA SER A 148 -9.91 3.91 -24.54
C SER A 148 -9.17 2.61 -24.27
N PHE A 149 -9.43 1.93 -23.13
CA PHE A 149 -8.75 0.69 -22.79
C PHE A 149 -8.96 -0.38 -23.88
N PRO A 150 -7.93 -1.15 -24.27
CA PRO A 150 -8.02 -2.11 -25.37
C PRO A 150 -8.76 -3.41 -24.96
N TYR A 151 -10.03 -3.32 -24.57
CA TYR A 151 -10.84 -4.47 -24.12
C TYR A 151 -10.81 -5.65 -25.09
N LYS A 152 -10.96 -5.39 -26.40
CA LYS A 152 -10.95 -6.42 -27.45
C LYS A 152 -9.64 -7.22 -27.49
N LYS A 153 -8.48 -6.59 -27.21
CA LYS A 153 -7.16 -7.26 -27.16
C LYS A 153 -7.13 -8.36 -26.10
N LEU A 154 -7.88 -8.20 -25.02
CA LEU A 154 -7.97 -9.14 -23.91
C LEU A 154 -9.25 -9.98 -23.96
N GLY A 155 -10.02 -9.92 -25.05
CA GLY A 155 -11.30 -10.62 -25.19
C GLY A 155 -12.35 -10.17 -24.17
N LEU A 156 -12.38 -8.87 -23.86
CA LEU A 156 -13.39 -8.23 -23.02
C LEU A 156 -14.31 -7.37 -23.88
N SER A 157 -15.55 -7.16 -23.42
CA SER A 157 -16.45 -6.12 -23.92
C SER A 157 -16.23 -4.82 -23.15
N GLY A 158 -16.58 -3.68 -23.74
CA GLY A 158 -16.44 -2.38 -23.09
C GLY A 158 -16.42 -1.22 -24.10
N PRO A 159 -16.41 0.03 -23.61
CA PRO A 159 -16.36 0.43 -22.19
C PRO A 159 -17.68 0.17 -21.45
N ALA A 160 -17.60 -0.21 -20.17
CA ALA A 160 -18.76 -0.42 -19.30
C ALA A 160 -18.41 -0.14 -17.82
N PRO A 161 -18.28 1.14 -17.41
CA PRO A 161 -17.94 1.49 -16.02
C PRO A 161 -19.01 1.00 -15.06
N SER A 162 -18.59 0.39 -13.95
CA SER A 162 -19.47 -0.13 -12.91
C SER A 162 -20.21 0.99 -12.17
N GLU A 163 -21.37 0.68 -11.59
CA GLU A 163 -22.08 1.62 -10.72
C GLU A 163 -21.27 1.97 -9.46
N ALA A 164 -20.42 1.05 -9.00
CA ALA A 164 -19.49 1.30 -7.90
C ALA A 164 -18.45 2.35 -8.30
N LEU A 165 -17.81 2.21 -9.47
CA LEU A 165 -16.87 3.19 -10.01
C LEU A 165 -17.49 4.58 -10.12
N LYS A 166 -18.72 4.68 -10.65
CA LYS A 166 -19.38 5.97 -10.85
C LYS A 166 -19.60 6.77 -9.56
N LYS A 167 -19.65 6.09 -8.41
CA LYS A 167 -19.82 6.71 -7.08
C LYS A 167 -18.51 7.18 -6.45
N THR A 168 -17.36 6.68 -6.91
CA THR A 168 -16.04 7.03 -6.36
C THR A 168 -15.74 8.53 -6.45
N PHE A 169 -14.97 9.04 -5.48
CA PHE A 169 -14.50 10.42 -5.49
C PHE A 169 -13.63 10.71 -6.72
N SER A 170 -12.81 9.74 -7.17
CA SER A 170 -11.99 9.90 -8.38
C SER A 170 -12.82 10.00 -9.67
N TRP A 171 -13.89 9.21 -9.83
CA TRP A 171 -14.77 9.34 -11.01
C TRP A 171 -15.50 10.68 -11.07
N ARG A 172 -15.90 11.20 -9.89
CA ARG A 172 -16.53 12.53 -9.74
C ARG A 172 -15.56 13.69 -9.92
N GLY A 173 -14.26 13.44 -10.04
CA GLY A 173 -13.24 14.48 -10.20
C GLY A 173 -12.83 15.16 -8.89
N GLU A 174 -13.13 14.54 -7.75
CA GLU A 174 -12.93 15.12 -6.42
C GLU A 174 -11.58 14.72 -5.82
N THR A 175 -10.97 13.64 -6.31
CA THR A 175 -9.60 13.26 -5.94
C THR A 175 -8.83 12.56 -7.05
N GLY A 176 -7.51 12.74 -7.09
CA GLY A 176 -6.63 12.04 -8.05
C GLY A 176 -6.18 10.66 -7.56
N HIS A 177 -6.49 10.29 -6.32
CA HIS A 177 -6.10 9.04 -5.69
C HIS A 177 -7.31 8.34 -5.07
N GLU A 178 -7.49 7.06 -5.36
CA GLU A 178 -8.56 6.27 -4.77
C GLU A 178 -8.01 5.24 -3.79
N MET A 179 -6.87 4.63 -4.12
CA MET A 179 -6.33 3.48 -3.41
C MET A 179 -4.99 3.76 -2.73
N ASP A 180 -4.89 3.37 -1.46
CA ASP A 180 -3.62 3.19 -0.77
C ASP A 180 -3.09 1.78 -1.02
N SER A 181 -1.90 1.68 -1.59
CA SER A 181 -1.21 0.41 -1.88
C SER A 181 -0.12 0.06 -0.87
N SER A 182 -0.19 0.63 0.35
CA SER A 182 0.65 0.21 1.47
C SER A 182 0.41 -1.24 1.86
N MET A 183 -0.82 -1.75 1.62
CA MET A 183 -1.14 -3.15 1.66
C MET A 183 -2.19 -3.51 0.59
N VAL A 184 -2.00 -4.63 -0.11
CA VAL A 184 -2.88 -5.09 -1.19
C VAL A 184 -3.12 -6.59 -1.06
N LEU A 185 -4.38 -7.02 -1.05
CA LEU A 185 -4.73 -8.45 -0.96
C LEU A 185 -5.43 -8.91 -2.23
N VAL A 186 -4.95 -10.02 -2.80
CA VAL A 186 -5.47 -10.60 -4.03
C VAL A 186 -5.37 -12.13 -4.00
N ASP A 187 -6.51 -12.80 -4.21
CA ASP A 187 -6.62 -14.18 -4.63
C ASP A 187 -6.59 -14.25 -6.16
N LYS A 188 -5.44 -14.62 -6.71
CA LYS A 188 -5.19 -14.75 -8.15
C LYS A 188 -6.04 -15.85 -8.78
N THR A 189 -6.50 -16.83 -8.02
CA THR A 189 -7.34 -17.92 -8.56
C THR A 189 -8.75 -17.45 -8.92
N ARG A 190 -9.16 -16.31 -8.35
CA ARG A 190 -10.48 -15.70 -8.55
C ARG A 190 -10.43 -14.41 -9.35
N ALA A 191 -9.25 -14.01 -9.81
CA ALA A 191 -9.03 -12.73 -10.48
C ALA A 191 -9.60 -12.65 -11.91
N GLY A 192 -10.14 -13.73 -12.47
CA GLY A 192 -10.62 -13.76 -13.86
C GLY A 192 -9.57 -13.22 -14.85
N LYS A 193 -9.90 -12.14 -15.57
CA LYS A 193 -8.96 -11.45 -16.48
C LYS A 193 -8.19 -10.29 -15.82
N ALA A 194 -8.40 -9.99 -14.55
CA ALA A 194 -7.77 -8.85 -13.88
C ALA A 194 -6.23 -8.93 -13.90
N MET A 195 -5.61 -10.10 -13.75
CA MET A 195 -4.14 -10.21 -13.86
C MET A 195 -3.61 -9.94 -15.28
N ALA A 196 -4.39 -10.27 -16.32
CA ALA A 196 -4.04 -9.94 -17.70
C ALA A 196 -4.20 -8.44 -17.98
N VAL A 197 -5.23 -7.82 -17.42
CA VAL A 197 -5.42 -6.36 -17.43
C VAL A 197 -4.32 -5.65 -16.66
N LEU A 198 -3.94 -6.13 -15.47
CA LEU A 198 -2.84 -5.58 -14.69
C LEU A 198 -1.54 -5.58 -15.49
N LYS A 199 -1.24 -6.69 -16.19
CA LYS A 199 -0.11 -6.76 -17.13
C LYS A 199 -0.19 -5.65 -18.19
N GLU A 200 -1.33 -5.44 -18.82
CA GLU A 200 -1.50 -4.38 -19.82
C GLU A 200 -1.27 -2.98 -19.21
N LEU A 201 -1.81 -2.73 -18.02
CA LEU A 201 -1.64 -1.46 -17.32
C LEU A 201 -0.16 -1.17 -17.02
N ILE A 202 0.59 -2.15 -16.52
CA ILE A 202 1.98 -1.96 -16.07
C ILE A 202 3.02 -2.10 -17.18
N PHE A 203 2.72 -2.74 -18.31
CA PHE A 203 3.67 -2.86 -19.43
C PHE A 203 3.39 -1.90 -20.58
N ASN A 204 2.16 -1.39 -20.72
CA ASN A 204 1.79 -0.53 -21.83
C ASN A 204 1.18 0.79 -21.35
N THR A 205 0.05 0.75 -20.64
CA THR A 205 -0.72 1.97 -20.33
C THR A 205 0.07 2.99 -19.51
N ARG A 206 0.78 2.56 -18.46
CA ARG A 206 1.51 3.49 -17.58
C ARG A 206 2.59 4.33 -18.27
N PHE A 207 3.12 3.87 -19.40
CA PHE A 207 4.17 4.59 -20.14
C PHE A 207 3.63 5.74 -20.98
N HIS A 208 2.32 5.75 -21.25
CA HIS A 208 1.65 6.78 -22.03
C HIS A 208 0.65 7.59 -21.19
N LEU A 209 0.13 7.00 -20.12
CA LEU A 209 -0.84 7.62 -19.23
C LEU A 209 -0.35 7.56 -17.78
N GLN A 210 0.01 8.71 -17.22
CA GLN A 210 0.39 8.82 -15.81
C GLN A 210 -0.87 8.84 -14.92
N PHE A 211 -1.60 7.72 -14.87
CA PHE A 211 -2.87 7.60 -14.15
C PHE A 211 -2.71 7.39 -12.64
N SER A 212 -1.50 7.11 -12.14
CA SER A 212 -1.27 6.76 -10.73
C SER A 212 0.05 7.31 -10.19
N TRP A 213 0.13 7.51 -8.87
CA TRP A 213 1.40 7.65 -8.17
C TRP A 213 1.98 6.25 -7.92
N GLY A 214 2.93 5.84 -8.77
CA GLY A 214 3.44 4.47 -8.72
C GLY A 214 2.34 3.48 -9.09
N ASP A 215 2.26 2.40 -8.34
CA ASP A 215 1.39 1.25 -8.58
C ASP A 215 -0.05 1.40 -8.05
N LYS A 216 -0.30 2.41 -7.21
CA LYS A 216 -1.48 2.54 -6.34
C LYS A 216 -2.82 2.19 -7.00
N GLU A 217 -3.10 2.80 -8.14
CA GLU A 217 -4.41 2.66 -8.78
C GLU A 217 -4.49 1.41 -9.68
N ALA A 218 -3.36 0.78 -10.00
CA ALA A 218 -3.33 -0.27 -11.01
C ALA A 218 -4.07 -1.55 -10.60
N TYR A 219 -4.12 -1.85 -9.30
CA TYR A 219 -4.74 -3.07 -8.78
C TYR A 219 -6.26 -3.03 -8.96
N TRP A 220 -6.94 -2.04 -8.40
CA TRP A 220 -8.39 -1.97 -8.49
C TRP A 220 -8.87 -1.64 -9.91
N LEU A 221 -8.13 -0.80 -10.65
CA LEU A 221 -8.42 -0.54 -12.07
C LEU A 221 -8.32 -1.82 -12.89
N ALA A 222 -7.40 -2.74 -12.54
CA ALA A 222 -7.31 -4.01 -13.24
C ALA A 222 -8.56 -4.88 -13.07
N TYR A 223 -9.20 -4.84 -11.90
CA TYR A 223 -10.46 -5.54 -11.65
C TYR A 223 -11.64 -4.83 -12.33
N GLU A 224 -11.74 -3.51 -12.19
CA GLU A 224 -12.78 -2.70 -12.84
C GLU A 224 -12.78 -2.86 -14.36
N LEU A 225 -11.62 -2.72 -15.01
CA LEU A 225 -11.48 -2.90 -16.46
C LEU A 225 -11.68 -4.36 -16.90
N ALA A 226 -11.49 -5.33 -16.02
CA ALA A 226 -11.76 -6.74 -16.30
C ALA A 226 -13.22 -7.15 -16.04
N HIS A 227 -14.07 -6.21 -15.62
CA HIS A 227 -15.44 -6.47 -15.16
C HIS A 227 -15.50 -7.55 -14.09
N GLN A 228 -14.56 -7.49 -13.13
CA GLN A 228 -14.51 -8.39 -11.99
C GLN A 228 -14.85 -7.64 -10.70
N ASP A 229 -15.60 -8.28 -9.82
CA ASP A 229 -15.90 -7.71 -8.51
C ASP A 229 -14.62 -7.54 -7.68
N TYR A 230 -14.54 -6.43 -6.95
CA TYR A 230 -13.47 -6.13 -6.02
C TYR A 230 -14.03 -5.48 -4.75
N PHE A 231 -13.24 -5.53 -3.68
CA PHE A 231 -13.63 -4.99 -2.38
C PHE A 231 -12.63 -3.94 -1.92
N PHE A 232 -13.14 -2.72 -1.72
CA PHE A 232 -12.48 -1.71 -0.92
C PHE A 232 -12.97 -1.78 0.52
N SER A 233 -12.08 -1.53 1.48
CA SER A 233 -12.45 -1.20 2.84
C SER A 233 -13.54 -0.12 2.83
N PRO A 234 -14.64 -0.31 3.58
CA PRO A 234 -15.69 0.70 3.68
C PRO A 234 -15.25 1.89 4.55
N TRP A 235 -14.10 1.77 5.22
CA TRP A 235 -13.54 2.80 6.09
C TRP A 235 -12.59 3.71 5.31
N GLY A 236 -12.71 5.00 5.57
CA GLY A 236 -11.75 5.98 5.08
C GLY A 236 -10.39 5.82 5.78
N LEU A 237 -9.39 6.51 5.22
CA LEU A 237 -8.03 6.53 5.76
C LEU A 237 -7.98 7.36 7.03
N SER A 238 -7.38 6.83 8.09
CA SER A 238 -7.11 7.58 9.32
C SER A 238 -5.69 8.14 9.33
N LEU A 239 -5.47 9.23 10.05
CA LEU A 239 -4.14 9.84 10.20
C LEU A 239 -3.63 9.65 11.62
N LEU A 240 -2.40 9.14 11.74
CA LEU A 240 -1.65 9.04 12.99
C LEU A 240 -0.85 10.32 13.22
N GLU A 241 -0.95 10.89 14.42
CA GLU A 241 -0.21 12.08 14.85
C GLU A 241 1.29 12.00 14.51
N SER A 242 1.79 12.92 13.67
CA SER A 242 3.19 12.90 13.21
C SER A 242 4.01 14.12 13.62
N VAL A 243 3.41 15.24 14.05
CA VAL A 243 4.17 16.44 14.44
C VAL A 243 4.27 16.54 15.97
N PRO A 244 5.47 16.50 16.56
CA PRO A 244 5.66 16.74 17.99
C PRO A 244 5.21 18.16 18.38
N ASN A 245 4.41 18.28 19.44
CA ASN A 245 4.12 19.53 20.18
C ASN A 245 3.34 20.67 19.47
N ASN A 246 2.55 20.44 18.41
CA ASN A 246 1.66 21.50 17.90
C ASN A 246 0.33 21.06 17.24
N ASP A 247 0.01 19.77 17.21
CA ASP A 247 -1.22 19.28 16.54
C ASP A 247 -2.45 19.26 17.47
N LEU A 248 -2.27 19.28 18.80
CA LEU A 248 -3.37 19.57 19.74
C LEU A 248 -3.86 21.03 19.71
N ALA A 249 -3.25 21.90 18.88
CA ALA A 249 -3.77 23.24 18.64
C ALA A 249 -5.14 23.22 17.93
N HIS A 250 -5.51 22.09 17.30
CA HIS A 250 -6.82 21.85 16.72
C HIS A 250 -7.32 20.44 17.08
N PRO A 251 -8.12 20.26 18.14
CA PRO A 251 -8.56 18.94 18.62
C PRO A 251 -9.31 18.10 17.56
N ASN A 252 -9.75 18.75 16.47
CA ASN A 252 -10.49 18.12 15.39
C ASN A 252 -9.69 17.92 14.10
N THR A 253 -8.41 18.33 14.03
CA THR A 253 -7.56 18.16 12.83
C THR A 253 -6.42 17.20 13.13
N MET A 254 -6.21 16.22 12.24
CA MET A 254 -5.06 15.31 12.32
C MET A 254 -4.21 15.40 11.06
N CYS A 255 -2.89 15.48 11.23
CA CYS A 255 -1.92 15.48 10.14
C CYS A 255 -0.91 14.34 10.37
N GLY A 256 -0.67 13.49 9.36
CA GLY A 256 0.34 12.46 9.58
C GLY A 256 0.40 11.23 8.70
N SER A 257 0.93 10.16 9.31
CA SER A 257 1.12 8.84 8.71
C SER A 257 -0.23 8.16 8.47
N MET A 258 -0.32 7.36 7.42
CA MET A 258 -1.57 6.74 7.00
C MET A 258 -1.86 5.53 7.88
N ALA A 259 -3.08 5.42 8.40
CA ALA A 259 -3.49 4.39 9.33
C ALA A 259 -4.80 3.76 8.85
N HIS A 260 -4.91 2.44 8.99
CA HIS A 260 -6.08 1.70 8.54
C HIS A 260 -6.60 0.78 9.63
N PHE A 261 -7.91 0.79 9.81
CA PHE A 261 -8.63 -0.14 10.66
C PHE A 261 -8.93 -1.44 9.91
N LEU A 262 -9.28 -2.50 10.65
CA LEU A 262 -9.83 -3.72 10.04
C LEU A 262 -11.05 -3.37 9.17
N PRO A 263 -11.11 -3.90 7.92
CA PRO A 263 -12.17 -3.58 6.97
C PRO A 263 -13.43 -4.40 7.22
N THR A 264 -13.92 -4.41 8.46
CA THR A 264 -15.20 -5.04 8.80
C THR A 264 -16.35 -4.22 8.20
N GLU A 265 -17.36 -4.89 7.67
CA GLU A 265 -18.50 -4.21 7.02
C GLU A 265 -19.51 -3.68 8.04
N ASN A 266 -19.63 -4.32 9.22
CA ASN A 266 -20.55 -3.90 10.27
C ASN A 266 -19.98 -2.74 11.12
N GLU A 267 -20.79 -1.71 11.32
CA GLU A 267 -20.39 -0.49 12.03
C GLU A 267 -20.22 -0.68 13.53
N THR A 268 -21.00 -1.60 14.09
CA THR A 268 -20.98 -1.87 15.53
C THR A 268 -19.81 -2.75 15.95
N ASP A 269 -19.10 -3.35 14.99
CA ASP A 269 -17.87 -4.08 15.28
C ASP A 269 -16.83 -3.13 15.88
N THR A 270 -16.08 -3.61 16.85
CA THR A 270 -15.01 -2.85 17.51
C THR A 270 -14.02 -2.28 16.49
N SER A 271 -13.70 -0.98 16.58
CA SER A 271 -12.68 -0.38 15.72
C SER A 271 -11.29 -0.87 16.13
N GLU A 272 -10.77 -1.82 15.38
CA GLU A 272 -9.44 -2.37 15.61
C GLU A 272 -8.44 -1.84 14.58
N LEU A 273 -7.37 -1.21 15.05
CA LEU A 273 -6.34 -0.65 14.19
C LEU A 273 -5.48 -1.80 13.64
N LEU A 274 -5.37 -1.88 12.31
CA LEU A 274 -4.69 -2.98 11.64
C LEU A 274 -3.22 -2.67 11.37
N TYR A 275 -2.94 -1.53 10.75
CA TYR A 275 -1.59 -1.10 10.43
C TYR A 275 -1.48 0.41 10.26
N VAL A 276 -0.25 0.90 10.35
CA VAL A 276 0.12 2.27 10.01
C VAL A 276 1.27 2.24 9.02
N ASN A 277 1.17 3.00 7.93
CA ASN A 277 2.25 3.21 6.97
C ASN A 277 2.91 4.58 7.21
N GLY A 278 4.20 4.55 7.51
CA GLY A 278 4.97 5.78 7.68
C GLY A 278 6.44 5.50 7.98
N LYS A 279 7.32 5.73 7.00
CA LYS A 279 8.77 5.69 7.15
C LYS A 279 9.30 6.47 8.38
N ALA A 280 8.71 7.63 8.64
CA ALA A 280 9.03 8.50 9.77
C ALA A 280 8.59 7.95 11.14
N LEU A 281 7.94 6.79 11.21
CA LEU A 281 7.73 6.10 12.48
C LEU A 281 8.93 5.26 12.88
N LEU A 282 9.77 4.84 11.92
CA LEU A 282 10.90 3.95 12.15
C LEU A 282 12.23 4.70 12.11
N GLU A 283 12.37 5.63 11.16
CA GLU A 283 13.59 6.39 10.93
C GLU A 283 13.33 7.88 11.23
N PRO A 284 14.03 8.51 12.19
CA PRO A 284 13.81 9.90 12.57
C PRO A 284 14.00 10.93 11.46
N PHE A 285 14.96 10.68 10.57
CA PHE A 285 15.30 11.59 9.48
C PHE A 285 15.33 10.83 8.15
N PRO A 286 14.19 10.34 7.66
CA PRO A 286 14.14 9.42 6.52
C PRO A 286 14.58 10.04 5.20
N SER A 287 14.79 11.37 5.18
CA SER A 287 15.30 12.16 4.06
C SER A 287 16.52 13.02 4.46
N GLY A 288 17.09 12.81 5.66
CA GLY A 288 18.13 13.64 6.28
C GLY A 288 17.57 14.83 7.07
N VAL A 289 18.33 15.31 8.07
CA VAL A 289 17.88 16.34 9.05
C VAL A 289 17.34 17.59 8.36
N GLU A 290 18.07 18.15 7.41
CA GLU A 290 17.69 19.42 6.77
C GLU A 290 16.41 19.32 5.92
N LYS A 291 16.22 18.20 5.20
CA LYS A 291 15.02 17.97 4.39
C LYS A 291 13.80 17.59 5.24
N THR A 292 14.01 16.96 6.40
CA THR A 292 12.93 16.67 7.35
C THR A 292 12.45 17.95 8.03
N VAL A 293 13.36 18.84 8.45
CA VAL A 293 12.99 20.13 9.09
C VAL A 293 12.22 21.05 8.13
N LYS A 294 12.56 21.04 6.84
CA LYS A 294 11.84 21.77 5.77
C LYS A 294 10.73 20.92 5.11
N GLY A 295 10.43 19.75 5.68
CA GLY A 295 9.69 18.67 5.04
C GLY A 295 8.18 18.75 5.21
N LYS A 296 7.53 17.68 4.73
CA LYS A 296 6.08 17.49 4.82
C LYS A 296 5.67 17.11 6.26
N ARG A 297 4.56 17.64 6.76
CA ARG A 297 4.05 17.33 8.12
C ARG A 297 3.77 15.84 8.28
N SER A 298 3.28 15.21 7.21
CA SER A 298 3.05 13.76 7.15
C SER A 298 4.30 12.88 7.26
N ARG A 299 5.50 13.47 7.29
CA ARG A 299 6.79 12.75 7.35
C ARG A 299 7.64 13.18 8.55
N MET A 300 7.03 13.84 9.52
CA MET A 300 7.69 14.24 10.75
C MET A 300 7.79 13.03 11.69
N PHE A 301 8.94 12.87 12.34
CA PHE A 301 9.15 11.80 13.31
C PHE A 301 8.49 12.18 14.64
N ASN A 302 7.47 11.42 15.01
CA ASN A 302 6.89 11.47 16.35
C ASN A 302 7.38 10.28 17.17
N LEU A 303 8.12 10.56 18.23
CA LEU A 303 8.64 9.52 19.13
C LEU A 303 7.50 8.84 19.89
N ASN A 304 6.46 9.59 20.28
CA ASN A 304 5.39 9.10 21.12
C ASN A 304 4.04 9.62 20.64
N PRO A 305 3.54 9.14 19.49
CA PRO A 305 2.21 9.52 19.02
C PRO A 305 1.17 9.06 20.04
N THR A 306 0.14 9.88 20.24
CA THR A 306 -0.88 9.66 21.27
C THR A 306 -2.28 9.51 20.69
N HIS A 307 -2.53 10.10 19.52
CA HIS A 307 -3.85 10.15 18.91
C HIS A 307 -3.85 9.72 17.44
N LEU A 308 -5.02 9.32 16.97
CA LEU A 308 -5.33 9.12 15.55
C LEU A 308 -6.72 9.64 15.21
N THR A 309 -6.97 9.87 13.92
CA THR A 309 -8.32 10.10 13.40
C THR A 309 -9.21 8.87 13.69
N PRO A 310 -10.41 9.04 14.25
CA PRO A 310 -11.34 7.93 14.47
C PRO A 310 -11.71 7.23 13.16
N ARG A 311 -12.16 5.97 13.27
CA ARG A 311 -12.69 5.22 12.13
C ARG A 311 -13.98 5.88 11.64
N TYR A 312 -14.08 6.12 10.33
CA TYR A 312 -15.25 6.75 9.70
C TYR A 312 -15.55 6.10 8.34
N ARG A 313 -16.81 6.15 7.89
CA ARG A 313 -17.22 5.63 6.58
C ARG A 313 -16.63 6.47 5.47
N HIS A 314 -16.01 5.83 4.49
CA HIS A 314 -15.39 6.53 3.36
C HIS A 314 -16.40 7.39 2.59
N ASP A 315 -17.61 6.87 2.38
CA ASP A 315 -18.65 7.53 1.60
C ASP A 315 -19.24 8.76 2.33
N ASP A 316 -19.07 8.85 3.66
CA ASP A 316 -19.55 9.96 4.50
C ASP A 316 -18.51 11.10 4.61
N PHE A 317 -17.39 11.00 3.89
CA PHE A 317 -16.32 12.00 3.97
C PHE A 317 -16.76 13.37 3.43
N ASP A 318 -16.74 14.38 4.29
CA ASP A 318 -17.00 15.76 3.90
C ASP A 318 -15.77 16.37 3.22
N LEU A 319 -15.85 16.63 1.92
CA LEU A 319 -14.79 17.26 1.13
C LEU A 319 -14.38 18.65 1.63
N ALA A 320 -15.24 19.37 2.35
CA ALA A 320 -14.87 20.67 2.93
C ALA A 320 -13.78 20.55 4.00
N THR A 321 -13.60 19.35 4.56
CA THR A 321 -12.57 19.04 5.55
C THR A 321 -11.19 18.74 4.96
N SER A 322 -11.11 18.45 3.66
CA SER A 322 -9.85 18.20 2.96
C SER A 322 -9.22 19.51 2.45
N LYS A 323 -8.77 20.37 3.36
CA LYS A 323 -8.08 21.62 2.98
C LYS A 323 -6.65 21.39 2.48
N SER A 324 -6.02 20.29 2.91
CA SER A 324 -4.68 19.91 2.46
C SER A 324 -4.61 18.41 2.22
N PHE A 325 -3.64 17.97 1.42
CA PHE A 325 -3.40 16.54 1.20
C PHE A 325 -2.75 15.84 2.43
N GLU A 326 -2.29 16.59 3.44
CA GLU A 326 -1.51 16.02 4.55
C GLU A 326 -2.29 15.96 5.86
N CYS A 327 -3.42 16.66 5.93
CA CYS A 327 -4.23 16.82 7.11
C CYS A 327 -5.71 16.61 6.78
N MET A 328 -6.45 16.02 7.70
CA MET A 328 -7.90 15.96 7.66
C MET A 328 -8.45 16.82 8.78
N ASP A 329 -9.13 17.91 8.41
CA ASP A 329 -9.75 18.81 9.38
C ASP A 329 -11.08 18.22 9.87
N ASN A 330 -11.57 18.66 11.03
CA ASN A 330 -12.90 18.36 11.54
C ASN A 330 -13.35 16.87 11.62
N LEU A 331 -12.44 15.89 11.52
CA LEU A 331 -12.75 14.47 11.71
C LEU A 331 -12.58 14.00 13.16
N GLY A 332 -12.08 14.87 14.05
CA GLY A 332 -11.83 14.52 15.44
C GLY A 332 -10.53 13.76 15.65
N SER A 333 -10.25 13.48 16.92
CA SER A 333 -9.11 12.70 17.36
C SER A 333 -9.55 11.76 18.49
N VAL A 334 -9.03 10.53 18.48
CA VAL A 334 -9.23 9.55 19.55
C VAL A 334 -7.89 9.04 20.06
N PRO A 335 -7.78 8.63 21.34
CA PRO A 335 -6.55 8.05 21.86
C PRO A 335 -6.16 6.77 21.12
N LEU A 336 -4.85 6.56 20.93
CA LEU A 336 -4.33 5.30 20.41
C LEU A 336 -4.60 4.14 21.39
N PRO A 337 -4.84 2.92 20.88
CA PRO A 337 -5.00 1.77 21.75
C PRO A 337 -3.69 1.46 22.45
N ARG A 338 -3.76 0.96 23.71
CA ARG A 338 -2.58 0.70 24.55
C ARG A 338 -1.54 -0.21 23.88
N TYR A 339 -2.00 -1.21 23.11
CA TYR A 339 -1.11 -2.13 22.40
C TYR A 339 -0.28 -1.46 21.30
N PHE A 340 -0.71 -0.30 20.78
CA PHE A 340 -0.04 0.39 19.68
C PHE A 340 1.42 0.71 20.03
N PHE A 341 1.64 1.31 21.19
CA PHE A 341 2.98 1.72 21.62
C PHE A 341 3.91 0.52 21.76
N ASN A 342 3.41 -0.59 22.33
CA ASN A 342 4.19 -1.82 22.47
C ASN A 342 4.60 -2.39 21.10
N ARG A 343 3.70 -2.41 20.12
CA ARG A 343 3.99 -2.87 18.75
C ARG A 343 4.95 -1.93 18.00
N LEU A 344 4.74 -0.62 18.10
CA LEU A 344 5.65 0.37 17.51
C LEU A 344 7.05 0.27 18.10
N LEU A 345 7.16 0.11 19.43
CA LEU A 345 8.43 -0.02 20.11
C LEU A 345 9.17 -1.30 19.69
N ARG A 346 8.49 -2.46 19.65
CA ARG A 346 9.08 -3.71 19.15
C ARG A 346 9.56 -3.57 17.70
N ARG A 347 8.72 -3.02 16.82
CA ARG A 347 9.06 -2.74 15.42
C ARG A 347 10.29 -1.85 15.28
N ARG A 348 10.45 -0.83 16.14
CA ARG A 348 11.62 0.07 16.20
C ARG A 348 12.86 -0.64 16.73
N PHE A 349 12.73 -1.49 17.76
CA PHE A 349 13.83 -2.29 18.28
C PHE A 349 14.39 -3.23 17.21
N HIS A 350 13.54 -3.96 16.48
CA HIS A 350 14.00 -4.79 15.37
C HIS A 350 14.66 -3.97 14.27
N TYR A 351 14.12 -2.80 13.95
CA TYR A 351 14.73 -1.91 12.96
C TYR A 351 16.13 -1.46 13.40
N PHE A 352 16.26 -0.96 14.63
CA PHE A 352 17.53 -0.53 15.19
C PHE A 352 18.54 -1.68 15.29
N ALA A 353 18.11 -2.87 15.71
CA ALA A 353 18.95 -4.06 15.77
C ALA A 353 19.52 -4.45 14.40
N ALA A 354 18.70 -4.37 13.35
CA ALA A 354 19.14 -4.60 11.98
C ALA A 354 20.16 -3.54 11.51
N GLU A 355 19.96 -2.26 11.81
CA GLU A 355 20.86 -1.17 11.42
C GLU A 355 22.20 -1.16 12.19
N THR A 356 22.21 -1.71 13.41
CA THR A 356 23.39 -1.73 14.30
C THR A 356 24.10 -3.07 14.38
N ASN A 357 23.68 -4.04 13.57
CA ASN A 357 24.20 -5.42 13.59
C ASN A 357 24.04 -6.15 14.94
N ALA A 358 23.08 -5.73 15.77
CA ALA A 358 22.75 -6.38 17.04
C ALA A 358 21.81 -7.58 16.82
N TYR A 359 22.30 -8.59 16.09
CA TYR A 359 21.45 -9.65 15.53
C TYR A 359 20.73 -10.53 16.56
N GLU A 360 21.28 -10.72 17.76
CA GLU A 360 20.61 -11.48 18.82
C GLU A 360 19.29 -10.79 19.24
N ALA A 361 19.30 -9.46 19.35
CA ALA A 361 18.10 -8.68 19.67
C ALA A 361 17.09 -8.64 18.50
N LEU A 362 17.54 -8.87 17.27
CA LEU A 362 16.67 -8.96 16.09
C LEU A 362 15.85 -10.26 16.06
N ASP A 363 16.40 -11.34 16.62
CA ASP A 363 15.78 -12.66 16.63
C ASP A 363 14.77 -12.83 17.80
N ASP A 364 14.75 -11.88 18.75
CA ASP A 364 13.83 -11.91 19.88
C ASP A 364 12.45 -11.32 19.54
N CYS A 365 11.41 -11.92 20.09
CA CYS A 365 10.03 -11.43 20.06
C CYS A 365 9.59 -11.13 21.48
N PRO A 366 10.13 -10.09 22.14
CA PRO A 366 9.81 -9.84 23.53
C PRO A 366 8.31 -9.55 23.66
N GLU A 367 7.58 -10.51 24.21
CA GLU A 367 6.26 -10.28 24.75
C GLU A 367 6.48 -9.46 26.02
N ARG A 368 6.07 -8.20 26.00
CA ARG A 368 6.03 -7.46 27.26
C ARG A 368 4.92 -8.10 28.08
N ILE A 369 5.34 -8.83 29.11
CA ILE A 369 4.52 -9.28 30.24
C ILE A 369 3.64 -8.09 30.65
N ASP A 370 2.34 -8.38 30.76
CA ASP A 370 1.22 -7.44 30.96
C ASP A 370 1.47 -6.26 31.91
#